data_AF-A0A7C4FPX9-F1
#
_entry.id   AF-A0A7C4FPX9-F1
#
_cell.length_a   1.000
_cell.length_b   1.000
_cell.length_c   1.000
_cell.angle_alpha   90.00
_cell.angle_beta   90.00
_cell.angle_gamma   90.00
#
_symmetry.space_group_name_H-M   'P 1'
#
loop_
_entity.id
_entity.type
_entity.pdbx_description
1 polymer ?
#
loop_
_entity_poly.entity_id
_entity_poly.type
_entity_poly.pdbx_seq_one_letter_code
_entity_poly.pdbx_strand_id
1 'polypeptide(L)'
;MCFQRKMFFSGGKPPDTIAVFPSITNNTSKEHPLVYLPLRCLLPKRIENLIVAGRCFSSDKFANDLFNLIPHCIAMGQAAGVTAAIAVKEGVNVQNVDHSKVKERLKFQGVFLGE
;
A
#
# COMPACT_ATOMS: atom_id res chain seq x y z
N MET A 1 7.60 1.60 -6.96
CA MET A 1 8.67 2.14 -6.10
C MET A 1 9.02 1.08 -5.07
N CYS A 2 10.28 0.89 -4.68
CA CYS A 2 10.63 -0.10 -3.65
C CYS A 2 10.26 0.43 -2.26
N PHE A 3 9.47 -0.34 -1.52
CA PHE A 3 9.13 -0.07 -0.12
C PHE A 3 10.34 -0.42 0.76
N GLN A 4 10.90 0.57 1.44
CA GLN A 4 12.22 0.47 2.07
C GLN A 4 12.16 0.66 3.57
N ARG A 5 13.13 0.07 4.29
CA ARG A 5 13.34 0.22 5.73
C ARG A 5 13.26 1.68 6.19
N LYS A 6 13.80 2.63 5.42
CA LYS A 6 13.74 4.07 5.75
C LYS A 6 12.33 4.62 5.95
N MET A 7 11.33 4.05 5.27
CA MET A 7 9.94 4.50 5.36
C MET A 7 9.31 4.26 6.73
N PHE A 8 9.86 3.32 7.50
CA PHE A 8 9.49 3.06 8.89
C PHE A 8 10.03 4.12 9.87
N PHE A 9 11.02 4.90 9.45
CA PHE A 9 11.70 5.89 10.28
C PHE A 9 11.47 7.33 9.82
N SER A 10 10.87 7.55 8.63
CA SER A 10 10.70 8.89 8.08
C SER A 10 9.40 9.59 8.50
N GLY A 11 8.44 8.89 9.11
CA GLY A 11 7.15 9.45 9.59
C GLY A 11 6.21 10.03 8.53
N GLY A 12 6.70 10.30 7.31
CA GLY A 12 5.94 10.93 6.24
C GLY A 12 4.86 10.00 5.66
N LYS A 13 3.63 10.50 5.62
CA LYS A 13 2.47 9.86 4.99
C LYS A 13 2.47 10.11 3.48
N PRO A 14 2.66 9.09 2.63
CA PRO A 14 2.61 9.27 1.18
C PRO A 14 1.17 9.59 0.72
N PRO A 15 0.99 10.42 -0.33
CA PRO A 15 -0.33 10.83 -0.78
C PRO A 15 -1.18 9.67 -1.31
N ASP A 16 -0.53 8.58 -1.74
CA ASP A 16 -1.11 7.36 -2.29
C ASP A 16 -1.15 6.20 -1.27
N THR A 17 -1.25 6.52 0.03
CA THR A 17 -1.41 5.51 1.08
C THR A 17 -2.69 4.71 0.88
N ILE A 18 -2.56 3.37 0.89
CA ILE A 18 -3.68 2.41 0.78
C ILE A 18 -3.91 1.58 2.03
N ALA A 19 -2.92 1.52 2.93
CA ALA A 19 -3.05 0.81 4.19
C ALA A 19 -2.14 1.45 5.25
N VAL A 20 -2.59 1.39 6.50
CA VAL A 20 -1.83 1.87 7.66
C VAL A 20 -1.75 0.76 8.68
N PHE A 21 -0.53 0.50 9.15
CA PHE A 21 -0.28 -0.53 10.14
C PHE A 21 0.43 0.07 11.34
N PRO A 22 0.08 -0.35 12.57
CA PRO A 22 0.89 -0.02 13.73
C PRO A 22 2.24 -0.73 13.61
N SER A 23 3.25 -0.20 14.29
CA SER A 23 4.47 -0.93 14.53
C SER A 23 4.18 -2.18 15.36
N ILE A 24 4.37 -3.35 14.76
CA ILE A 24 4.11 -4.65 15.41
C ILE A 24 5.37 -5.18 16.12
N THR A 25 6.55 -4.60 15.83
CA THR A 25 7.84 -5.12 16.36
C THR A 25 8.68 -4.01 17.00
N ASN A 26 9.61 -4.40 17.89
CA ASN A 26 10.59 -3.48 18.49
C ASN A 26 11.64 -2.94 17.49
N ASN A 27 11.59 -3.38 16.23
CA ASN A 27 12.55 -2.99 15.19
C ASN A 27 12.08 -1.80 14.34
N THR A 28 10.94 -1.20 14.67
CA THR A 28 10.40 0.01 14.05
C THR A 28 10.65 1.23 14.95
N SER A 29 10.62 2.44 14.38
CA SER A 29 10.75 3.68 15.15
C SER A 29 9.67 3.79 16.25
N LYS A 30 10.08 4.12 17.49
CA LYS A 30 9.15 4.48 18.57
C LYS A 30 8.51 5.86 18.35
N GLU A 31 9.18 6.73 17.62
CA GLU A 31 8.71 8.10 17.33
C GLU A 31 7.65 8.12 16.21
N HIS A 32 7.65 7.10 15.35
CA HIS A 32 6.72 6.96 14.25
C HIS A 32 6.01 5.60 14.32
N PRO A 33 4.95 5.50 15.14
CA PRO A 33 4.30 4.22 15.42
C PRO A 33 3.45 3.71 14.26
N LEU A 34 3.17 4.54 13.24
CA LEU A 34 2.36 4.19 12.08
C LEU A 34 3.22 4.06 10.83
N VAL A 35 2.98 2.99 10.09
CA VAL A 35 3.62 2.71 8.81
C VAL A 35 2.57 2.82 7.70
N TYR A 36 2.86 3.64 6.71
CA TYR A 36 1.97 3.93 5.59
C TYR A 36 2.43 3.15 4.35
N LEU A 37 1.58 2.28 3.83
CA LEU A 37 1.85 1.50 2.61
C LEU A 37 1.31 2.23 1.37
N PRO A 38 2.16 2.65 0.43
CA PRO A 38 1.75 3.32 -0.81
C PRO A 38 1.24 2.35 -1.88
N LEU A 39 0.24 2.76 -2.67
CA LEU A 39 -0.27 1.98 -3.80
C LEU A 39 0.83 1.64 -4.81
N ARG A 40 1.73 2.59 -5.08
CA ARG A 40 2.83 2.41 -6.05
C ARG A 40 3.84 1.30 -5.71
N CYS A 41 3.74 0.67 -4.53
CA CYS A 41 4.51 -0.50 -4.15
C CYS A 41 3.91 -1.80 -4.71
N LEU A 42 2.62 -1.78 -5.08
CA LEU A 42 1.89 -2.89 -5.72
C LEU A 42 1.94 -2.83 -7.25
N LEU A 43 2.45 -1.73 -7.83
CA LEU A 43 2.43 -1.46 -9.27
C LEU A 43 3.82 -1.72 -9.90
N PRO A 44 3.96 -2.71 -10.80
CA PRO A 44 5.17 -2.94 -11.57
C PRO A 44 5.49 -1.77 -12.50
N LYS A 45 6.79 -1.51 -12.74
CA LYS A 45 7.24 -0.41 -13.61
C LYS A 45 7.26 -0.73 -15.10
N ARG A 46 7.36 -2.02 -15.46
CA ARG A 46 7.62 -2.47 -16.84
C ARG A 46 6.46 -3.18 -17.50
N ILE A 47 5.45 -3.56 -16.70
CA ILE A 47 4.28 -4.29 -17.16
C ILE A 47 3.06 -3.44 -16.80
N GLU A 48 2.29 -3.08 -17.82
CA GLU A 48 1.04 -2.35 -17.67
C GLU A 48 -0.09 -3.29 -17.24
N ASN A 49 -1.14 -2.76 -16.58
CA ASN A 49 -2.32 -3.55 -16.19
C ASN A 49 -2.06 -4.77 -15.31
N LEU A 50 -0.98 -4.73 -14.54
CA LEU A 50 -0.65 -5.72 -13.54
C LEU A 50 -0.61 -5.07 -12.16
N ILE A 51 -1.29 -5.68 -11.19
CA ILE A 51 -1.18 -5.33 -9.77
C ILE A 51 -0.64 -6.55 -9.04
N VAL A 52 0.30 -6.34 -8.13
CA VAL A 52 0.97 -7.38 -7.37
C VAL A 52 0.76 -7.12 -5.89
N ALA A 53 0.06 -8.02 -5.20
CA ALA A 53 -0.30 -7.90 -3.78
C ALA A 53 0.21 -9.10 -2.98
N GLY A 54 0.52 -8.90 -1.70
CA GLY A 54 1.12 -9.93 -0.84
C GLY A 54 2.64 -9.95 -0.94
N ARG A 55 3.27 -11.11 -0.75
CA ARG A 55 4.74 -11.26 -0.61
C ARG A 55 5.56 -10.79 -1.82
N CYS A 56 4.97 -10.74 -3.01
CA CYS A 56 5.62 -10.33 -4.25
C CYS A 56 5.63 -8.81 -4.48
N PHE A 57 5.13 -8.00 -3.53
CA PHE A 57 5.15 -6.54 -3.65
C PHE A 57 6.58 -5.97 -3.63
N SER A 58 6.74 -4.77 -4.23
CA SER A 58 8.05 -4.12 -4.34
C SER A 58 8.55 -3.64 -2.98
N SER A 59 9.51 -4.38 -2.40
CA SER A 59 10.05 -4.14 -1.06
C SER A 59 11.52 -4.56 -0.93
N ASP A 60 12.24 -3.99 0.05
CA ASP A 60 13.51 -4.55 0.51
C ASP A 60 13.28 -5.74 1.45
N LYS A 61 14.35 -6.50 1.74
CA LYS A 61 14.27 -7.71 2.57
C LYS A 61 13.64 -7.43 3.94
N PHE A 62 14.05 -6.34 4.59
CA PHE A 62 13.57 -5.97 5.92
C PHE A 62 12.06 -5.67 5.90
N ALA A 63 11.61 -4.88 4.94
CA ALA A 63 10.21 -4.53 4.79
C ALA A 63 9.35 -5.73 4.41
N ASN A 64 9.86 -6.62 3.54
CA ASN A 64 9.16 -7.85 3.14
C ASN A 64 8.98 -8.82 4.32
N ASP A 65 9.96 -8.91 5.21
CA ASP A 65 9.89 -9.74 6.42
C ASP A 65 8.91 -9.18 7.47
N LEU A 66 8.70 -7.87 7.52
CA LEU A 66 7.71 -7.26 8.42
C LEU A 66 6.27 -7.31 7.86
N PHE A 67 6.10 -7.17 6.54
CA PHE A 67 4.80 -7.12 5.87
C PHE A 67 4.28 -8.50 5.45
N ASN A 68 4.74 -9.57 6.09
CA ASN A 68 4.36 -10.94 5.77
C ASN A 68 3.15 -11.48 6.56
N LEU A 69 2.59 -10.69 7.49
CA LEU A 69 1.41 -11.10 8.25
C LEU A 69 0.14 -11.03 7.38
N ILE A 70 -0.80 -11.93 7.67
CA ILE A 70 -2.14 -12.00 7.05
C ILE A 70 -2.85 -10.63 6.95
N PRO A 71 -2.91 -9.76 7.98
CA PRO A 71 -3.57 -8.46 7.86
C PRO A 71 -2.99 -7.57 6.76
N HIS A 72 -1.68 -7.64 6.50
CA HIS A 72 -1.06 -6.90 5.39
C HIS A 72 -1.55 -7.43 4.04
N CYS A 73 -1.61 -8.75 3.89
CA CYS A 73 -2.12 -9.40 2.68
C CYS A 73 -3.58 -9.04 2.40
N ILE A 74 -4.43 -9.02 3.43
CA ILE A 74 -5.84 -8.63 3.31
C ILE A 74 -5.95 -7.17 2.81
N ALA A 75 -5.25 -6.24 3.45
CA ALA A 75 -5.32 -4.84 3.06
C ALA A 75 -4.75 -4.58 1.65
N MET A 76 -3.63 -5.21 1.30
CA MET A 76 -3.07 -5.14 -0.05
C MET A 76 -4.03 -5.71 -1.10
N GLY A 77 -4.67 -6.85 -0.82
CA GLY A 77 -5.66 -7.46 -1.70
C GLY A 77 -6.89 -6.58 -1.90
N GLN A 78 -7.41 -5.98 -0.83
CA GLN A 78 -8.53 -5.04 -0.90
C GLN A 78 -8.17 -3.81 -1.75
N ALA A 79 -7.02 -3.19 -1.48
CA ALA A 79 -6.54 -2.05 -2.26
C ALA A 79 -6.35 -2.39 -3.74
N ALA A 80 -5.74 -3.54 -4.05
CA ALA A 80 -5.58 -4.02 -5.41
C ALA A 80 -6.93 -4.20 -6.13
N GLY A 81 -7.91 -4.82 -5.47
CA GLY A 81 -9.24 -5.00 -6.03
C GLY A 81 -9.96 -3.68 -6.29
N VAL A 82 -9.87 -2.72 -5.35
CA VAL A 82 -10.43 -1.37 -5.52
C VAL A 82 -9.78 -0.64 -6.71
N THR A 83 -8.45 -0.67 -6.80
CA THR A 83 -7.72 -0.06 -7.93
C THR A 83 -8.12 -0.69 -9.26
N ALA A 84 -8.21 -2.01 -9.33
CA ALA A 84 -8.65 -2.72 -10.54
C ALA A 84 -10.08 -2.36 -10.94
N ALA A 85 -11.01 -2.29 -9.97
CA ALA A 85 -12.39 -1.93 -10.23
C ALA A 85 -12.53 -0.50 -10.78
N ILE A 86 -11.77 0.45 -10.24
CA ILE A 86 -11.75 1.84 -10.72
C ILE A 86 -11.12 1.91 -12.12
N ALA A 87 -10.00 1.21 -12.35
CA ALA A 87 -9.33 1.15 -13.65
C ALA A 87 -10.28 0.67 -14.76
N VAL A 88 -10.99 -0.43 -14.52
CA VAL A 88 -11.97 -0.99 -15.46
C VAL A 88 -13.13 -0.01 -15.69
N LYS A 89 -13.64 0.62 -14.63
CA LYS A 89 -14.74 1.60 -14.74
C LYS A 89 -14.37 2.82 -15.57
N GLU A 90 -13.12 3.26 -15.49
CA GLU A 90 -12.63 4.48 -16.16
C GLU A 90 -11.97 4.20 -17.51
N GLY A 91 -11.79 2.93 -17.88
CA GLY A 91 -11.11 2.56 -19.12
C GLY A 91 -9.63 2.95 -19.14
N VAL A 92 -8.99 2.99 -17.97
CA VAL A 92 -7.58 3.38 -17.82
C VAL A 92 -6.75 2.22 -17.30
N ASN A 93 -5.43 2.29 -17.50
CA ASN A 93 -4.53 1.33 -16.90
C ASN A 93 -4.48 1.49 -15.37
N VAL A 94 -4.20 0.42 -14.63
CA VAL A 94 -4.11 0.44 -13.15
C VAL A 94 -3.08 1.44 -12.61
N GLN A 95 -2.04 1.76 -13.40
CA GLN A 95 -1.02 2.77 -13.09
C GLN A 95 -1.52 4.21 -13.22
N ASN A 96 -2.62 4.43 -13.94
CA ASN A 96 -3.19 5.75 -14.26
C ASN A 96 -4.44 6.07 -13.43
N VAL A 97 -4.81 5.19 -12.49
CA VAL A 97 -5.93 5.41 -11.59
C VAL A 97 -5.66 6.58 -10.65
N ASP A 98 -6.63 7.48 -10.50
CA ASP A 98 -6.57 8.54 -9.49
C ASP A 98 -6.59 7.94 -8.07
N HIS A 99 -5.47 8.11 -7.36
CA HIS A 99 -5.28 7.63 -6.00
C HIS A 99 -6.30 8.21 -5.01
N SER A 100 -6.87 9.38 -5.29
CA SER A 100 -7.91 9.99 -4.44
C SER A 100 -9.18 9.15 -4.44
N LYS A 101 -9.59 8.64 -5.60
CA LYS A 101 -10.75 7.75 -5.75
C LYS A 101 -10.52 6.41 -5.06
N VAL A 102 -9.30 5.88 -5.11
CA VAL A 102 -8.92 4.65 -4.39
C VAL A 102 -9.06 4.87 -2.88
N LYS A 103 -8.50 5.97 -2.35
CA LYS A 103 -8.61 6.31 -0.92
C LYS A 103 -10.05 6.52 -0.50
N GLU A 104 -10.83 7.28 -1.26
CA GLU A 104 -12.25 7.51 -0.99
C GLU A 104 -13.03 6.19 -0.93
N ARG A 105 -12.78 5.29 -1.88
CA ARG A 105 -13.44 3.99 -1.90
C ARG A 105 -13.02 3.09 -0.74
N LEU A 106 -11.74 3.11 -0.36
CA LEU A 106 -11.25 2.38 0.81
C LEU A 106 -11.85 2.92 2.11
N LYS A 107 -11.91 4.25 2.28
CA LYS A 107 -12.57 4.90 3.43
C LYS A 107 -14.06 4.56 3.49
N PHE A 108 -14.75 4.59 2.34
CA PHE A 108 -16.15 4.19 2.24
C PHE A 108 -16.36 2.73 2.67
N GLN A 109 -15.38 1.85 2.43
CA GLN A 109 -15.38 0.46 2.90
C GLN A 109 -14.93 0.29 4.36
N GLY A 110 -14.71 1.38 5.11
CA GLY A 110 -14.32 1.35 6.51
C GLY A 110 -12.82 1.17 6.77
N VAL A 111 -11.96 1.33 5.74
CA VAL A 111 -10.50 1.23 5.91
C VAL A 111 -9.95 2.50 6.56
N PHE A 112 -9.21 2.33 7.66
CA PHE A 112 -8.51 3.42 8.33
C PHE A 112 -7.24 3.82 7.58
N LEU A 113 -7.09 5.11 7.25
CA LEU A 113 -5.94 5.65 6.50
C LEU A 113 -5.16 6.73 7.25
N GLY A 114 -5.22 6.75 8.60
CA GLY A 114 -4.39 7.63 9.44
C GLY A 114 -4.70 9.12 9.29
N GLU A 115 -5.98 9.49 9.46
CA GLU A 115 -6.45 10.88 9.41
C GLU A 115 -5.97 11.69 10.63
#